data_AF-A0A1N7K9Q4-F1
#
_entry.id   AF-A0A1N7K9Q4-F1
#
_cell.length_a   1.000
_cell.length_b   1.000
_cell.length_c   1.000
_cell.angle_alpha   90.00
_cell.angle_beta   90.00
_cell.angle_gamma   90.00
#
_symmetry.space_group_name_H-M   'P 1'
#
loop_
_entity.id
_entity.type
_entity.pdbx_description
1 polymer ?
#
loop_
_entity_poly.entity_id
_entity_poly.type
_entity_poly.pdbx_seq_one_letter_code
_entity_poly.pdbx_strand_id
1 'polypeptide(L)'
;MARLASWIRLDAVILLGWLLYFAYSASSPLSDPDTPWHLATGAWILAHHHVPTHDPFSWSMRGQPWVTQEWLFEVVLAWCAAHFGFPGVYGILVGLETLTVWFVYRLSLHLSRGNAVFSALAAALAVAAGMPFWVVRPQLVSYMMFSLFLLLLERVRRGHVLYAFLLIPLTLIWANAHASVSIGIAMILFEVFVSFLPTIGRFRGQPMPMRRRALLFAIAVLCVGVGLLNPNGIHEFTYALLSNNALMVNSIAEWHSPNFHSQYYKYGVIPFLIILLLVAIARKRKLPWKWALYFFACLALTLVYQRFMPYLAISGAPLIALLSRDWLRVFLRPKRLLRFVWLAAMLGEVADFGLKVPALGGPVSAHMNPNVYPVAAVDYLKSHHIPGPLLNAYDFGGYLIYRGVPTFVDGRTDIYLRSGLFANYMDLQNLAPDAPALLQQYHFQSAILPPGYSLTTYLENNPNWTLVYSDNVALIFVRNASTTG
;
A
#
# COMPACT_ATOMS: atom_id res chain seq x y z
N MET A 1 35.31 -16.22 20.82
CA MET A 1 33.99 -16.33 20.14
C MET A 1 32.82 -16.67 21.08
N ALA A 2 32.94 -17.60 22.04
CA ALA A 2 31.82 -17.98 22.94
C ALA A 2 31.25 -16.85 23.80
N ARG A 3 32.08 -15.85 24.18
CA ARG A 3 31.64 -14.65 24.91
C ARG A 3 30.96 -13.60 24.03
N LEU A 4 31.25 -13.51 22.71
CA LEU A 4 30.54 -12.57 21.82
C LEU A 4 29.10 -13.06 21.52
N ALA A 5 28.92 -14.38 21.36
CA ALA A 5 27.63 -14.99 21.06
C ALA A 5 26.59 -14.91 22.21
N SER A 6 27.02 -14.52 23.43
CA SER A 6 26.12 -14.24 24.55
C SER A 6 25.57 -12.81 24.57
N TRP A 7 26.20 -11.87 23.87
CA TRP A 7 25.76 -10.46 23.78
C TRP A 7 24.78 -10.21 22.62
N ILE A 8 24.83 -11.03 21.57
CA ILE A 8 23.95 -10.86 20.41
C ILE A 8 22.57 -11.47 20.71
N ARG A 9 21.59 -10.59 20.87
CA ARG A 9 20.18 -10.93 21.04
C ARG A 9 19.61 -11.48 19.73
N LEU A 10 19.16 -12.74 19.74
CA LEU A 10 18.65 -13.40 18.52
C LEU A 10 17.44 -12.68 17.92
N ASP A 11 16.57 -12.10 18.74
CA ASP A 11 15.45 -11.30 18.25
C ASP A 11 15.90 -10.06 17.49
N ALA A 12 16.98 -9.41 17.92
CA ALA A 12 17.57 -8.29 17.20
C ALA A 12 18.18 -8.73 15.86
N VAL A 13 18.82 -9.91 15.81
CA VAL A 13 19.35 -10.48 14.55
C VAL A 13 18.22 -10.79 13.57
N ILE A 14 17.11 -11.39 14.04
CA ILE A 14 15.95 -11.69 13.19
C ILE A 14 15.33 -10.40 12.65
N LEU A 15 15.13 -9.41 13.51
CA LEU A 15 14.56 -8.12 13.09
C LEU A 15 15.50 -7.41 12.11
N LEU A 16 16.80 -7.33 12.41
CA LEU A 16 17.75 -6.64 11.55
C LEU A 16 17.92 -7.36 10.21
N GLY A 17 18.03 -8.68 10.19
CA GLY A 17 18.05 -9.45 8.94
C GLY A 17 16.78 -9.22 8.12
N TRP A 18 15.60 -9.28 8.73
CA TRP A 18 14.35 -8.98 8.02
C TRP A 18 14.32 -7.57 7.41
N LEU A 19 14.73 -6.56 8.19
CA LEU A 19 14.77 -5.19 7.72
C LEU A 19 15.80 -5.00 6.59
N LEU A 20 16.93 -5.69 6.64
CA LEU A 20 17.95 -5.68 5.58
C LEU A 20 17.45 -6.37 4.31
N TYR A 21 16.81 -7.53 4.44
CA TYR A 21 16.17 -8.22 3.33
C TYR A 21 15.13 -7.33 2.65
N PHE A 22 14.26 -6.69 3.43
CA PHE A 22 13.26 -5.77 2.87
C PHE A 22 13.91 -4.57 2.20
N ALA A 23 14.84 -3.90 2.90
CA ALA A 23 15.61 -2.79 2.36
C ALA A 23 16.28 -3.16 1.04
N TYR A 24 16.82 -4.36 0.95
CA TYR A 24 17.39 -4.92 -0.26
C TYR A 24 16.33 -5.12 -1.36
N SER A 25 15.18 -5.73 -1.06
CA SER A 25 14.13 -5.92 -2.07
C SER A 25 13.55 -4.59 -2.59
N ALA A 26 13.39 -3.62 -1.69
CA ALA A 26 12.92 -2.27 -1.98
C ALA A 26 13.95 -1.42 -2.75
N SER A 27 15.20 -1.88 -2.90
CA SER A 27 16.23 -1.17 -3.70
C SER A 27 16.00 -1.25 -5.21
N SER A 28 15.04 -2.07 -5.65
CA SER A 28 14.71 -2.21 -7.06
C SER A 28 14.14 -0.91 -7.65
N PRO A 29 14.34 -0.64 -8.95
CA PRO A 29 13.70 0.49 -9.62
C PRO A 29 12.18 0.49 -9.43
N LEU A 30 11.59 1.67 -9.32
CA LEU A 30 10.15 1.87 -9.19
C LEU A 30 9.42 1.22 -10.36
N SER A 31 8.34 0.49 -10.08
CA SER A 31 7.53 -0.19 -11.08
C SER A 31 6.02 -0.05 -10.85
N ASP A 32 5.63 0.74 -9.86
CA ASP A 32 4.24 0.92 -9.48
C ASP A 32 3.60 2.04 -10.32
N PRO A 33 2.46 1.82 -11.00
CA PRO A 33 1.91 2.80 -11.94
C PRO A 33 1.49 4.13 -11.29
N ASP A 34 1.24 4.14 -9.97
CA ASP A 34 0.69 5.30 -9.26
C ASP A 34 1.75 6.16 -8.57
N THR A 35 2.87 5.56 -8.15
CA THR A 35 3.99 6.29 -7.51
C THR A 35 4.41 7.56 -8.28
N PRO A 36 4.51 7.57 -9.63
CA PRO A 36 4.92 8.75 -10.36
C PRO A 36 3.93 9.93 -10.27
N TRP A 37 2.61 9.69 -10.27
CA TRP A 37 1.68 10.83 -10.14
C TRP A 37 1.63 11.36 -8.72
N HIS A 38 1.82 10.54 -7.67
CA HIS A 38 1.99 11.06 -6.31
C HIS A 38 3.19 12.02 -6.19
N LEU A 39 4.32 11.67 -6.83
CA LEU A 39 5.48 12.56 -6.91
C LEU A 39 5.15 13.87 -7.63
N ALA A 40 4.39 13.79 -8.73
CA ALA A 40 3.98 14.96 -9.51
C ALA A 40 2.99 15.85 -8.75
N THR A 41 2.00 15.28 -8.06
CA THR A 41 1.05 16.03 -7.21
C THR A 41 1.78 16.74 -6.08
N GLY A 42 2.70 16.05 -5.40
CA GLY A 42 3.51 16.66 -4.34
C GLY A 42 4.38 17.80 -4.86
N ALA A 43 5.04 17.62 -6.01
CA ALA A 43 5.82 18.67 -6.66
C ALA A 43 4.94 19.87 -7.06
N TRP A 44 3.72 19.60 -7.54
CA TRP A 44 2.75 20.64 -7.87
C TRP A 44 2.32 21.43 -6.64
N ILE A 45 1.99 20.76 -5.52
CA ILE A 45 1.61 21.42 -4.26
C ILE A 45 2.75 22.28 -3.74
N LEU A 46 3.99 21.77 -3.76
CA LEU A 46 5.17 22.51 -3.34
C LEU A 46 5.41 23.76 -4.19
N ALA A 47 5.16 23.69 -5.50
CA ALA A 47 5.32 24.81 -6.42
C ALA A 47 4.20 25.86 -6.31
N HIS A 48 2.97 25.45 -6.01
CA HIS A 48 1.82 26.35 -6.00
C HIS A 48 1.33 26.75 -4.60
N HIS A 49 1.91 26.17 -3.54
CA HIS A 49 1.57 26.42 -2.14
C HIS A 49 0.08 26.22 -1.79
N HIS A 50 -0.62 25.35 -2.53
CA HIS A 50 -1.99 24.97 -2.23
C HIS A 50 -2.27 23.53 -2.66
N VAL A 51 -3.26 22.91 -2.02
CA VAL A 51 -3.71 21.56 -2.33
C VAL A 51 -4.74 21.64 -3.47
N PRO A 52 -4.55 20.91 -4.60
CA PRO A 52 -5.45 21.02 -5.74
C PRO A 52 -6.82 20.41 -5.41
N THR A 53 -7.89 21.17 -5.61
CA THR A 53 -9.27 20.68 -5.49
C THR A 53 -9.89 20.31 -6.84
N HIS A 54 -9.15 20.55 -7.92
CA HIS A 54 -9.55 20.30 -9.30
C HIS A 54 -8.37 19.69 -10.05
N ASP A 55 -8.64 18.86 -11.05
CA ASP A 55 -7.62 18.15 -11.81
C ASP A 55 -6.73 19.10 -12.64
N PRO A 56 -5.41 19.16 -12.35
CA PRO A 56 -4.48 19.99 -13.11
C PRO A 56 -3.77 19.22 -14.24
N PHE A 57 -3.89 17.89 -14.29
CA PHE A 57 -2.97 17.05 -15.07
C PHE A 57 -3.59 16.45 -16.34
N SER A 58 -4.83 15.96 -16.27
CA SER A 58 -5.44 15.37 -17.47
C SER A 58 -5.88 16.46 -18.44
N TRP A 59 -5.97 16.12 -19.72
CA TRP A 59 -6.65 16.97 -20.71
C TRP A 59 -8.13 16.61 -20.84
N SER A 60 -8.52 15.39 -20.50
CA SER A 60 -9.89 14.90 -20.65
C SER A 60 -10.83 15.37 -19.53
N MET A 61 -10.29 15.57 -18.34
CA MET A 61 -11.02 15.98 -17.13
C MET A 61 -10.43 17.25 -16.50
N ARG A 62 -9.68 18.04 -17.27
CA ARG A 62 -9.03 19.27 -16.78
C ARG A 62 -10.03 20.18 -16.07
N GLY A 63 -9.70 20.60 -14.86
CA GLY A 63 -10.53 21.50 -14.06
C GLY A 63 -11.78 20.85 -13.46
N GLN A 64 -11.95 19.52 -13.57
CA GLN A 64 -13.00 18.80 -12.86
C GLN A 64 -12.63 18.60 -11.39
N PRO A 65 -13.61 18.56 -10.45
CA PRO A 65 -13.34 18.35 -9.03
C PRO A 65 -12.56 17.06 -8.77
N TRP A 66 -11.57 17.15 -7.89
CA TRP A 66 -10.73 16.02 -7.47
C TRP A 66 -10.56 16.01 -5.95
N VAL A 67 -10.64 14.83 -5.34
CA VAL A 67 -10.42 14.64 -3.90
C VAL A 67 -8.96 14.23 -3.67
N THR A 68 -8.11 15.18 -3.28
CA THR A 68 -6.70 14.95 -2.95
C THR A 68 -6.53 14.46 -1.52
N GLN A 69 -6.99 13.25 -1.26
CA GLN A 69 -6.96 12.60 0.06
C GLN A 69 -5.55 12.32 0.61
N GLU A 70 -4.53 12.33 -0.26
CA GLU A 70 -3.18 11.86 0.07
C GLU A 70 -2.15 13.01 0.06
N TRP A 71 -2.61 14.26 0.09
CA TRP A 71 -1.78 15.44 -0.14
C TRP A 71 -0.58 15.55 0.80
N LEU A 72 -0.71 15.20 2.09
CA LEU A 72 0.41 15.31 3.03
C LEU A 72 1.50 14.29 2.70
N PHE A 73 1.10 13.07 2.31
CA PHE A 73 2.06 12.06 1.87
C PHE A 73 2.78 12.53 0.60
N GLU A 74 2.03 13.04 -0.37
CA GLU A 74 2.58 13.51 -1.65
C GLU A 74 3.58 14.65 -1.45
N VAL A 75 3.26 15.64 -0.61
CA VAL A 75 4.18 16.74 -0.27
C VAL A 75 5.47 16.21 0.37
N VAL A 76 5.37 15.32 1.35
CA VAL A 76 6.55 14.73 2.01
C VAL A 76 7.37 13.91 1.03
N LEU A 77 6.71 13.13 0.17
CA LEU A 77 7.34 12.30 -0.85
C LEU A 77 8.11 13.15 -1.87
N ALA A 78 7.48 14.17 -2.42
CA ALA A 78 8.08 15.07 -3.39
C ALA A 78 9.21 15.92 -2.77
N TRP A 79 9.04 16.38 -1.54
CA TRP A 79 10.09 17.10 -0.81
C TRP A 79 11.33 16.21 -0.62
N CYS A 80 11.15 14.98 -0.15
CA CYS A 80 12.26 14.02 -0.02
C CYS A 80 12.91 13.69 -1.37
N ALA A 81 12.11 13.54 -2.42
CA ALA A 81 12.62 13.32 -3.78
C ALA A 81 13.47 14.50 -4.28
N ALA A 82 13.03 15.74 -4.04
CA ALA A 82 13.72 16.95 -4.48
C ALA A 82 15.04 17.19 -3.73
N HIS A 83 15.09 16.90 -2.43
CA HIS A 83 16.26 17.18 -1.59
C HIS A 83 17.26 16.02 -1.50
N PHE A 84 16.79 14.78 -1.60
CA PHE A 84 17.63 13.60 -1.39
C PHE A 84 17.61 12.64 -2.57
N GLY A 85 16.87 12.91 -3.66
CA GLY A 85 16.75 12.02 -4.81
C GLY A 85 16.01 10.73 -4.49
N PHE A 86 16.35 9.65 -5.19
CA PHE A 86 15.80 8.32 -4.92
C PHE A 86 16.04 7.82 -3.47
N PRO A 87 17.19 8.07 -2.82
CA PRO A 87 17.40 7.74 -1.41
C PRO A 87 16.33 8.30 -0.46
N GLY A 88 15.81 9.50 -0.74
CA GLY A 88 14.73 10.10 0.05
C GLY A 88 13.41 9.33 -0.08
N VAL A 89 13.03 8.99 -1.31
CA VAL A 89 11.83 8.19 -1.62
C VAL A 89 11.94 6.80 -1.00
N TYR A 90 13.07 6.13 -1.22
CA TYR A 90 13.39 4.84 -0.66
C TYR A 90 13.37 4.86 0.88
N GLY A 91 13.93 5.90 1.50
CA GLY A 91 13.96 6.08 2.94
C GLY A 91 12.56 6.18 3.58
N ILE A 92 11.58 6.77 2.89
CA ILE A 92 10.19 6.79 3.35
C ILE A 92 9.61 5.37 3.42
N LEU A 93 9.78 4.59 2.35
CA LEU A 93 9.29 3.21 2.27
C LEU A 93 9.89 2.34 3.39
N VAL A 94 11.22 2.32 3.49
CA VAL A 94 11.95 1.54 4.50
C VAL A 94 11.65 2.05 5.91
N GLY A 95 11.52 3.36 6.10
CA GLY A 95 11.20 3.96 7.41
C GLY A 95 9.82 3.57 7.91
N LEU A 96 8.79 3.68 7.07
CA LEU A 96 7.41 3.30 7.44
C LEU A 96 7.26 1.80 7.68
N GLU A 97 7.94 0.97 6.87
CA GLU A 97 7.98 -0.48 7.07
C GLU A 97 8.70 -0.85 8.37
N THR A 98 9.87 -0.26 8.62
CA THR A 98 10.62 -0.42 9.89
C THR A 98 9.76 -0.06 11.10
N LEU A 99 9.06 1.07 11.06
CA LEU A 99 8.15 1.48 12.12
C LEU A 99 7.00 0.48 12.31
N THR A 100 6.44 -0.02 11.21
CA THR A 100 5.39 -1.05 11.25
C THR A 100 5.88 -2.34 11.91
N VAL A 101 7.02 -2.88 11.46
CA VAL A 101 7.67 -4.05 12.06
C VAL A 101 7.91 -3.81 13.55
N TRP A 102 8.40 -2.62 13.91
CA TRP A 102 8.69 -2.26 15.29
C TRP A 102 7.43 -2.23 16.16
N PHE A 103 6.35 -1.58 15.72
CA PHE A 103 5.08 -1.55 16.47
C PHE A 103 4.50 -2.96 16.63
N VAL A 104 4.51 -3.78 15.57
CA VAL A 104 4.06 -5.18 15.61
C VAL A 104 4.92 -6.02 16.56
N TYR A 105 6.25 -5.84 16.53
CA TYR A 105 7.17 -6.50 17.44
C TYR A 105 6.89 -6.11 18.90
N ARG A 106 6.73 -4.81 19.19
CA ARG A 106 6.44 -4.32 20.55
C ARG A 106 5.10 -4.84 21.08
N LEU A 107 4.08 -4.88 20.23
CA LEU A 107 2.78 -5.47 20.55
C LEU A 107 2.93 -6.97 20.82
N SER A 108 3.61 -7.69 19.94
CA SER A 108 3.85 -9.14 20.05
C SER A 108 4.66 -9.48 21.29
N LEU A 109 5.67 -8.69 21.65
CA LEU A 109 6.50 -8.87 22.84
C LEU A 109 5.66 -8.78 24.12
N HIS A 110 4.75 -7.82 24.14
CA HIS A 110 3.81 -7.65 25.24
C HIS A 110 2.77 -8.77 25.32
N LEU A 111 2.28 -9.22 24.17
CA LEU A 111 1.36 -10.34 24.07
C LEU A 111 2.03 -11.68 24.30
N SER A 112 3.33 -11.82 24.14
CA SER A 112 4.05 -13.08 24.36
C SER A 112 4.66 -13.20 25.77
N ARG A 113 4.45 -12.20 26.64
CA ARG A 113 5.08 -12.07 27.97
C ARG A 113 6.62 -12.04 27.89
N GLY A 114 7.15 -11.28 26.92
CA GLY A 114 8.58 -11.06 26.75
C GLY A 114 9.30 -12.14 25.96
N ASN A 115 8.59 -13.01 25.22
CA ASN A 115 9.26 -13.94 24.30
C ASN A 115 9.72 -13.20 23.04
N ALA A 116 10.92 -12.63 23.13
CA ALA A 116 11.43 -11.71 22.12
C ALA A 116 11.65 -12.36 20.76
N VAL A 117 12.22 -13.57 20.71
CA VAL A 117 12.50 -14.29 19.46
C VAL A 117 11.21 -14.55 18.70
N PHE A 118 10.20 -15.05 19.39
CA PHE A 118 8.93 -15.36 18.76
C PHE A 118 8.17 -14.10 18.33
N SER A 119 8.33 -13.01 19.08
CA SER A 119 7.75 -11.71 18.72
C SER A 119 8.42 -11.11 17.49
N ALA A 120 9.73 -11.31 17.34
CA ALA A 120 10.47 -10.92 16.13
C ALA A 120 10.02 -11.73 14.92
N LEU A 121 9.87 -13.05 15.06
CA LEU A 121 9.33 -13.91 14.00
C LEU A 121 7.90 -13.51 13.61
N ALA A 122 7.03 -13.23 14.58
CA ALA A 122 5.66 -12.79 14.29
C ALA A 122 5.64 -11.47 13.52
N ALA A 123 6.51 -10.51 13.88
CA ALA A 123 6.62 -9.23 13.19
C ALA A 123 7.20 -9.39 11.77
N ALA A 124 8.27 -10.17 11.61
CA ALA A 124 8.86 -10.47 10.30
C ALA A 124 7.86 -11.17 9.37
N LEU A 125 7.15 -12.20 9.86
CA LEU A 125 6.13 -12.91 9.07
C LEU A 125 4.95 -12.00 8.68
N ALA A 126 4.54 -11.08 9.56
CA ALA A 126 3.48 -10.13 9.26
C ALA A 126 3.84 -9.19 8.10
N VAL A 127 5.11 -8.80 7.99
CA VAL A 127 5.55 -7.93 6.90
C VAL A 127 5.84 -8.74 5.64
N ALA A 128 6.45 -9.92 5.77
CA ALA A 128 6.68 -10.87 4.68
C ALA A 128 5.40 -11.20 3.92
N ALA A 129 4.34 -11.53 4.67
CA ALA A 129 3.08 -11.90 4.08
C ALA A 129 2.37 -10.73 3.39
N GLY A 130 2.77 -9.46 3.61
CA GLY A 130 2.24 -8.31 2.87
C GLY A 130 3.11 -7.84 1.71
N MET A 131 4.29 -8.44 1.50
CA MET A 131 5.40 -7.92 0.67
C MET A 131 4.98 -7.30 -0.69
N PRO A 132 4.09 -7.92 -1.50
CA PRO A 132 3.69 -7.37 -2.79
C PRO A 132 3.00 -5.99 -2.72
N PHE A 133 2.47 -5.60 -1.56
CA PHE A 133 1.75 -4.35 -1.37
C PHE A 133 2.60 -3.26 -0.71
N TRP A 134 3.87 -3.54 -0.37
CA TRP A 134 4.82 -2.56 0.16
C TRP A 134 5.49 -1.76 -0.97
N VAL A 135 4.66 -1.01 -1.68
CA VAL A 135 5.08 -0.07 -2.73
C VAL A 135 5.05 1.36 -2.20
N VAL A 136 5.75 2.29 -2.85
CA VAL A 136 5.82 3.71 -2.47
C VAL A 136 4.47 4.41 -2.72
N ARG A 137 3.48 4.05 -1.92
CA ARG A 137 2.12 4.57 -1.95
C ARG A 137 1.68 5.06 -0.56
N PRO A 138 0.70 5.98 -0.49
CA PRO A 138 0.22 6.52 0.77
C PRO A 138 -0.34 5.46 1.74
N GLN A 139 -0.82 4.32 1.24
CA GLN A 139 -1.28 3.19 2.05
C GLN A 139 -0.24 2.64 3.04
N LEU A 140 1.07 2.85 2.81
CA LEU A 140 2.13 2.51 3.77
C LEU A 140 1.93 3.21 5.12
N VAL A 141 1.53 4.49 5.09
CA VAL A 141 1.21 5.27 6.30
C VAL A 141 0.10 4.58 7.06
N SER A 142 -0.88 4.04 6.35
CA SER A 142 -2.03 3.36 6.94
C SER A 142 -1.68 2.03 7.59
N TYR A 143 -0.77 1.25 7.00
CA TYR A 143 -0.27 0.02 7.62
C TYR A 143 0.49 0.33 8.91
N MET A 144 1.33 1.37 8.87
CA MET A 144 2.05 1.86 10.04
C MET A 144 1.07 2.36 11.13
N MET A 145 0.10 3.20 10.77
CA MET A 145 -0.91 3.72 11.70
C MET A 145 -1.76 2.60 12.29
N PHE A 146 -2.19 1.62 11.49
CA PHE A 146 -2.93 0.45 11.96
C PHE A 146 -2.15 -0.32 13.03
N SER A 147 -0.87 -0.60 12.78
CA SER A 147 -0.02 -1.29 13.76
C SER A 147 0.22 -0.47 15.04
N LEU A 148 0.40 0.84 14.92
CA LEU A 148 0.54 1.77 16.04
C LEU A 148 -0.75 1.84 16.86
N PHE A 149 -1.92 1.94 16.22
CA PHE A 149 -3.21 1.96 16.88
C PHE A 149 -3.46 0.67 17.66
N LEU A 150 -3.16 -0.51 17.08
CA LEU A 150 -3.25 -1.78 17.81
C LEU A 150 -2.41 -1.78 19.09
N LEU A 151 -1.18 -1.24 19.03
CA LEU A 151 -0.28 -1.11 20.17
C LEU A 151 -0.82 -0.13 21.22
N LEU A 152 -1.23 1.07 20.83
CA LEU A 152 -1.74 2.11 21.74
C LEU A 152 -3.03 1.68 22.42
N LEU A 153 -3.97 1.10 21.67
CA LEU A 153 -5.23 0.60 22.21
C LEU A 153 -5.01 -0.55 23.20
N GLU A 154 -4.04 -1.43 22.94
CA GLU A 154 -3.64 -2.45 23.92
C GLU A 154 -3.01 -1.83 25.19
N ARG A 155 -2.27 -0.72 25.08
CA ARG A 155 -1.74 0.01 26.25
C ARG A 155 -2.85 0.65 27.08
N VAL A 156 -3.81 1.31 26.43
CA VAL A 156 -4.99 1.92 27.07
C VAL A 156 -5.81 0.86 27.80
N ARG A 157 -6.06 -0.29 27.16
CA ARG A 157 -6.79 -1.42 27.75
C ARG A 157 -6.16 -1.89 29.05
N ARG A 158 -4.82 -1.87 29.14
CA ARG A 158 -4.07 -2.25 30.35
C ARG A 158 -3.96 -1.16 31.42
N GLY A 159 -4.60 -0.02 31.20
CA GLY A 159 -4.71 1.05 32.20
C GLY A 159 -3.81 2.26 31.93
N HIS A 160 -2.98 2.25 30.88
CA HIS A 160 -2.21 3.42 30.49
C HIS A 160 -3.08 4.38 29.65
N VAL A 161 -4.06 5.00 30.29
CA VAL A 161 -5.11 5.78 29.62
C VAL A 161 -4.59 7.01 28.87
N LEU A 162 -3.44 7.56 29.27
CA LEU A 162 -2.85 8.74 28.62
C LEU A 162 -2.50 8.49 27.14
N TYR A 163 -2.21 7.24 26.75
CA TYR A 163 -1.97 6.89 25.35
C TYR A 163 -3.21 7.07 24.46
N ALA A 164 -4.42 7.14 25.02
CA ALA A 164 -5.63 7.40 24.25
C ALA A 164 -5.61 8.80 23.61
N PHE A 165 -5.00 9.79 24.27
CA PHE A 165 -4.90 11.15 23.74
C PHE A 165 -3.96 11.25 22.54
N LEU A 166 -2.99 10.34 22.39
CA LEU A 166 -2.13 10.30 21.19
C LEU A 166 -2.92 9.91 19.93
N LEU A 167 -4.07 9.24 20.07
CA LEU A 167 -4.90 8.86 18.93
C LEU A 167 -5.44 10.09 18.19
N ILE A 168 -5.64 11.22 18.88
CA ILE A 168 -6.15 12.47 18.29
C ILE A 168 -5.16 13.07 17.28
N PRO A 169 -3.92 13.47 17.65
CA PRO A 169 -2.97 14.03 16.70
C PRO A 169 -2.56 13.01 15.62
N LEU A 170 -2.51 11.71 15.95
CA LEU A 170 -2.24 10.68 14.94
C LEU A 170 -3.37 10.56 13.92
N THR A 171 -4.63 10.71 14.33
CA THR A 171 -5.77 10.73 13.41
C THR A 171 -5.71 11.94 12.49
N LEU A 172 -5.33 13.11 13.01
CA LEU A 172 -5.15 14.31 12.20
C LEU A 172 -4.08 14.11 11.11
N ILE A 173 -2.93 13.54 11.48
CA ILE A 173 -1.85 13.22 10.52
C ILE A 173 -2.35 12.19 9.50
N TRP A 174 -3.04 11.14 9.95
CA TRP A 174 -3.54 10.08 9.07
C TRP A 174 -4.59 10.61 8.09
N ALA A 175 -5.54 11.42 8.54
CA ALA A 175 -6.60 12.02 7.70
C ALA A 175 -6.08 12.95 6.60
N ASN A 176 -4.86 13.47 6.74
CA ASN A 176 -4.22 14.28 5.71
C ASN A 176 -3.27 13.47 4.81
N ALA A 177 -2.93 12.24 5.21
CA ALA A 177 -2.02 11.37 4.49
C ALA A 177 -2.72 10.27 3.70
N HIS A 178 -3.89 9.78 4.13
CA HIS A 178 -4.66 8.72 3.46
C HIS A 178 -6.08 8.56 4.04
N ALA A 179 -7.09 8.36 3.18
CA ALA A 179 -8.50 8.26 3.59
C ALA A 179 -8.89 7.04 4.43
N SER A 180 -8.00 6.05 4.57
CA SER A 180 -8.25 4.92 5.47
C SER A 180 -8.20 5.30 6.96
N VAL A 181 -8.07 6.57 7.31
CA VAL A 181 -8.24 7.08 8.68
C VAL A 181 -9.53 6.58 9.35
N SER A 182 -10.58 6.33 8.56
CA SER A 182 -11.82 5.67 8.99
C SER A 182 -11.58 4.35 9.74
N ILE A 183 -10.56 3.58 9.35
CA ILE A 183 -10.14 2.35 10.03
C ILE A 183 -9.71 2.66 11.46
N GLY A 184 -8.93 3.73 11.68
CA GLY A 184 -8.50 4.14 13.02
C GLY A 184 -9.67 4.43 13.96
N ILE A 185 -10.69 5.13 13.48
CA ILE A 185 -11.92 5.41 14.24
C ILE A 185 -12.68 4.10 14.52
N ALA A 186 -12.83 3.24 13.52
CA ALA A 186 -13.46 1.93 13.67
C ALA A 186 -12.74 1.07 14.71
N MET A 187 -11.41 1.12 14.78
CA MET A 187 -10.61 0.40 15.79
C MET A 187 -10.90 0.89 17.22
N ILE A 188 -11.06 2.20 17.42
CA ILE A 188 -11.39 2.77 18.74
C ILE A 188 -12.78 2.29 19.19
N LEU A 189 -13.77 2.40 18.31
CA LEU A 189 -15.14 1.92 18.58
C LEU A 189 -15.18 0.41 18.79
N PHE A 190 -14.38 -0.34 18.03
CA PHE A 190 -14.23 -1.77 18.19
C PHE A 190 -13.67 -2.16 19.56
N GLU A 191 -12.71 -1.41 20.13
CA GLU A 191 -12.23 -1.66 21.48
C GLU A 191 -13.31 -1.49 22.54
N VAL A 192 -14.20 -0.51 22.36
CA VAL A 192 -15.38 -0.29 23.20
C VAL A 192 -16.33 -1.47 23.04
N PHE A 193 -16.72 -1.83 21.81
CA PHE A 193 -17.61 -2.94 21.50
C PHE A 193 -17.13 -4.28 22.09
N VAL A 194 -15.89 -4.69 21.79
CA VAL A 194 -15.31 -5.95 22.27
C VAL A 194 -15.25 -6.02 23.80
N SER A 195 -15.23 -4.87 24.48
CA SER A 195 -15.24 -4.85 25.94
C SER A 195 -16.57 -5.25 26.57
N PHE A 196 -17.64 -5.35 25.79
CA PHE A 196 -18.94 -5.87 26.24
C PHE A 196 -19.07 -7.38 26.01
N LEU A 197 -18.23 -7.98 25.16
CA LEU A 197 -18.36 -9.40 24.82
C LEU A 197 -18.02 -10.30 26.01
N PRO A 198 -18.91 -11.23 26.40
CA PRO A 198 -18.65 -12.17 27.48
C PRO A 198 -17.67 -13.26 27.03
N THR A 199 -17.18 -14.04 27.99
CA THR A 199 -16.39 -15.24 27.69
C THR A 199 -17.34 -16.36 27.24
N ILE A 200 -17.21 -16.82 26.00
CA ILE A 200 -18.04 -17.88 25.40
C ILE A 200 -17.13 -18.96 24.84
N GLY A 201 -17.28 -20.20 25.32
CA GLY A 201 -16.50 -21.35 24.84
C GLY A 201 -14.99 -21.10 24.86
N ARG A 202 -14.35 -21.18 23.67
CA ARG A 202 -12.91 -20.93 23.47
C ARG A 202 -12.55 -19.44 23.43
N PHE A 203 -13.51 -18.52 23.41
CA PHE A 203 -13.24 -17.09 23.32
C PHE A 203 -13.35 -16.38 24.67
N ARG A 204 -12.37 -15.53 24.96
CA ARG A 204 -12.24 -14.81 26.24
C ARG A 204 -12.76 -13.38 26.10
N GLY A 205 -13.74 -13.05 26.92
CA GLY A 205 -14.21 -11.68 27.14
C GLY A 205 -13.14 -10.79 27.75
N GLN A 206 -13.20 -9.49 27.46
CA GLN A 206 -12.21 -8.52 27.93
C GLN A 206 -12.91 -7.27 28.46
N PRO A 207 -13.57 -7.37 29.64
CA PRO A 207 -14.30 -6.25 30.21
C PRO A 207 -13.36 -5.08 30.47
N MET A 208 -13.92 -3.88 30.34
CA MET A 208 -13.23 -2.61 30.56
C MET A 208 -14.12 -1.74 31.46
N PRO A 209 -13.55 -0.99 32.42
CA PRO A 209 -14.33 -0.09 33.27
C PRO A 209 -15.10 0.95 32.46
N MET A 210 -16.30 1.33 32.92
CA MET A 210 -17.17 2.29 32.22
C MET A 210 -16.46 3.61 31.90
N ARG A 211 -15.67 4.14 32.84
CA ARG A 211 -14.88 5.36 32.64
C ARG A 211 -13.93 5.27 31.43
N ARG A 212 -13.31 4.10 31.19
CA ARG A 212 -12.41 3.91 30.04
C ARG A 212 -13.18 3.72 28.74
N ARG A 213 -14.35 3.09 28.77
CA ARG A 213 -15.26 3.02 27.61
C ARG A 213 -15.70 4.42 27.19
N ALA A 214 -16.16 5.22 28.16
CA ALA A 214 -16.55 6.60 27.94
C ALA A 214 -15.39 7.45 27.40
N LEU A 215 -14.18 7.28 27.96
CA LEU A 215 -12.97 7.93 27.43
C LEU A 215 -12.73 7.55 25.96
N LEU A 216 -12.68 6.26 25.62
CA LEU A 216 -12.44 5.84 24.24
C LEU A 216 -13.53 6.31 23.29
N PHE A 217 -14.79 6.32 23.72
CA PHE A 217 -15.89 6.86 22.93
C PHE A 217 -15.73 8.37 22.69
N ALA A 218 -15.40 9.15 23.73
CA ALA A 218 -15.10 10.57 23.60
C ALA A 218 -13.90 10.82 22.66
N ILE A 219 -12.84 10.02 22.78
CA ILE A 219 -11.69 10.07 21.85
C ILE A 219 -12.12 9.75 20.42
N ALA A 220 -13.00 8.76 20.19
CA ALA A 220 -13.51 8.46 18.85
C ALA A 220 -14.27 9.66 18.25
N VAL A 221 -15.11 10.34 19.04
CA VAL A 221 -15.81 11.55 18.60
C VAL A 221 -14.83 12.69 18.28
N LEU A 222 -13.82 12.89 19.12
CA LEU A 222 -12.77 13.88 18.85
C LEU A 222 -11.96 13.52 17.59
N CYS A 223 -11.66 12.24 17.38
CA CYS A 223 -10.99 11.72 16.19
C CYS A 223 -11.80 12.00 14.91
N VAL A 224 -13.13 11.83 14.94
CA VAL A 224 -14.01 12.24 13.83
C VAL A 224 -13.87 13.75 13.58
N GLY A 225 -13.95 14.57 14.65
CA GLY A 225 -13.84 16.02 14.55
C GLY A 225 -12.50 16.49 13.95
N VAL A 226 -11.37 15.97 14.44
CA VAL A 226 -10.05 16.34 13.89
C VAL A 226 -9.78 15.73 12.52
N GLY A 227 -10.39 14.59 12.19
CA GLY A 227 -10.25 14.00 10.86
C GLY A 227 -10.91 14.85 9.76
N LEU A 228 -11.85 15.73 10.11
CA LEU A 228 -12.42 16.72 9.18
C LEU A 228 -11.50 17.93 8.92
N LEU A 229 -10.40 18.07 9.68
CA LEU A 229 -9.42 19.15 9.50
C LEU A 229 -8.43 18.79 8.38
N ASN A 230 -8.95 18.77 7.16
CA ASN A 230 -8.20 18.54 5.92
C ASN A 230 -8.86 19.33 4.76
N PRO A 231 -8.17 19.56 3.62
CA PRO A 231 -8.71 20.32 2.49
C PRO A 231 -9.98 19.74 1.85
N ASN A 232 -10.22 18.43 1.99
CA ASN A 232 -11.37 17.71 1.43
C ASN A 232 -12.56 17.62 2.40
N GLY A 233 -12.39 18.01 3.66
CA GLY A 233 -13.42 17.95 4.71
C GLY A 233 -14.04 16.56 4.87
N ILE A 234 -15.36 16.46 4.66
CA ILE A 234 -16.11 15.19 4.77
C ILE A 234 -15.77 14.20 3.65
N HIS A 235 -15.28 14.69 2.51
CA HIS A 235 -14.99 13.83 1.36
C HIS A 235 -13.90 12.80 1.67
N GLU A 236 -12.98 13.14 2.58
CA GLU A 236 -11.97 12.23 3.12
C GLU A 236 -12.59 10.96 3.71
N PHE A 237 -13.64 11.08 4.51
CA PHE A 237 -14.32 9.90 5.10
C PHE A 237 -15.15 9.14 4.08
N THR A 238 -15.76 9.85 3.13
CA THR A 238 -16.60 9.21 2.11
C THR A 238 -15.82 8.60 0.96
N TYR A 239 -14.52 8.90 0.81
CA TYR A 239 -13.71 8.40 -0.31
C TYR A 239 -13.69 6.86 -0.33
N ALA A 240 -13.66 6.22 0.84
CA ALA A 240 -13.73 4.76 0.94
C ALA A 240 -15.00 4.17 0.31
N LEU A 241 -16.10 4.94 0.18
CA LEU A 241 -17.33 4.48 -0.47
C LEU A 241 -17.19 4.27 -1.99
N LEU A 242 -16.11 4.77 -2.60
CA LEU A 242 -15.78 4.47 -4.00
C LEU A 242 -15.62 2.96 -4.23
N SER A 243 -15.27 2.18 -3.20
CA SER A 243 -15.24 0.72 -3.26
C SER A 243 -16.60 0.06 -3.57
N ASN A 244 -17.70 0.81 -3.51
CA ASN A 244 -19.03 0.32 -3.91
C ASN A 244 -19.27 0.42 -5.43
N ASN A 245 -18.36 1.06 -6.19
CA ASN A 245 -18.48 1.15 -7.64
C ASN A 245 -18.00 -0.15 -8.29
N ALA A 246 -18.93 -0.91 -8.88
CA ALA A 246 -18.65 -2.21 -9.48
C ALA A 246 -17.67 -2.13 -10.65
N LEU A 247 -17.71 -1.06 -11.46
CA LEU A 247 -16.79 -0.87 -12.58
C LEU A 247 -15.35 -0.74 -12.08
N MET A 248 -15.13 0.11 -11.07
CA MET A 248 -13.80 0.25 -10.44
C MET A 248 -13.28 -1.07 -9.87
N VAL A 249 -14.09 -1.75 -9.06
CA VAL A 249 -13.70 -3.00 -8.37
C VAL A 249 -13.40 -4.12 -9.37
N ASN A 250 -14.16 -4.21 -10.46
CA ASN A 250 -13.97 -5.25 -11.47
C ASN A 250 -12.80 -4.95 -12.41
N SER A 251 -12.44 -3.68 -12.62
CA SER A 251 -11.38 -3.30 -13.55
C SER A 251 -9.99 -3.20 -12.91
N ILE A 252 -9.89 -3.01 -11.59
CA ILE A 252 -8.61 -2.80 -10.90
C ILE A 252 -8.21 -4.07 -10.13
N ALA A 253 -7.10 -4.69 -10.55
CA ALA A 253 -6.67 -6.00 -10.06
C ALA A 253 -6.51 -6.11 -8.54
N GLU A 254 -6.06 -5.05 -7.85
CA GLU A 254 -5.88 -5.07 -6.39
C GLU A 254 -7.20 -5.19 -5.59
N TRP A 255 -8.34 -4.92 -6.23
CA TRP A 255 -9.68 -5.11 -5.69
C TRP A 255 -10.26 -6.50 -6.00
N HIS A 256 -9.57 -7.35 -6.75
CA HIS A 256 -10.04 -8.72 -6.95
C HIS A 256 -9.77 -9.60 -5.73
N SER A 257 -10.49 -10.72 -5.66
CA SER A 257 -10.17 -11.79 -4.73
C SER A 257 -8.76 -12.35 -4.97
N PRO A 258 -8.08 -12.85 -3.93
CA PRO A 258 -6.79 -13.50 -4.07
C PRO A 258 -6.80 -14.63 -5.10
N ASN A 259 -5.87 -14.57 -6.06
CA ASN A 259 -5.64 -15.69 -6.97
C ASN A 259 -4.77 -16.76 -6.29
N PHE A 260 -5.41 -17.76 -5.69
CA PHE A 260 -4.74 -18.85 -4.97
C PHE A 260 -3.85 -19.76 -5.84
N HIS A 261 -3.90 -19.62 -7.17
CA HIS A 261 -2.95 -20.28 -8.07
C HIS A 261 -1.63 -19.51 -8.21
N SER A 262 -1.57 -18.23 -7.81
CA SER A 262 -0.32 -17.48 -7.81
C SER A 262 0.68 -18.07 -6.81
N GLN A 263 1.97 -18.03 -7.13
CA GLN A 263 3.02 -18.57 -6.27
C GLN A 263 3.01 -17.92 -4.88
N TYR A 264 2.75 -16.61 -4.82
CA TYR A 264 2.68 -15.84 -3.59
C TYR A 264 1.59 -16.36 -2.65
N TYR A 265 0.36 -16.58 -3.14
CA TYR A 265 -0.71 -17.11 -2.30
C TYR A 265 -0.51 -18.59 -1.99
N LYS A 266 -0.13 -19.39 -3.00
CA LYS A 266 0.03 -20.84 -2.88
C LYS A 266 1.12 -21.26 -1.90
N TYR A 267 2.28 -20.61 -1.96
CA TYR A 267 3.46 -20.98 -1.17
C TYR A 267 3.76 -20.03 -0.01
N GLY A 268 3.13 -18.85 0.04
CA GLY A 268 3.26 -17.90 1.15
C GLY A 268 2.02 -17.88 2.03
N VAL A 269 0.92 -17.34 1.52
CA VAL A 269 -0.28 -17.03 2.32
C VAL A 269 -1.03 -18.27 2.81
N ILE A 270 -1.25 -19.27 1.95
CA ILE A 270 -1.95 -20.50 2.35
C ILE A 270 -1.20 -21.22 3.49
N PRO A 271 0.11 -21.52 3.39
CA PRO A 271 0.87 -22.10 4.49
C PRO A 271 0.79 -21.26 5.77
N PHE A 272 0.87 -19.93 5.66
CA PHE A 272 0.71 -19.03 6.80
C PHE A 272 -0.67 -19.19 7.48
N LEU A 273 -1.76 -19.23 6.71
CA LEU A 273 -3.12 -19.44 7.23
C LEU A 273 -3.29 -20.83 7.85
N ILE A 274 -2.71 -21.87 7.24
CA ILE A 274 -2.72 -23.24 7.77
C ILE A 274 -1.99 -23.28 9.12
N ILE A 275 -0.81 -22.66 9.22
CA ILE A 275 -0.07 -22.57 10.50
C ILE A 275 -0.93 -21.85 11.54
N LEU A 276 -1.54 -20.72 11.20
CA LEU A 276 -2.42 -20.00 12.13
C LEU A 276 -3.59 -20.86 12.60
N LEU A 277 -4.25 -21.59 11.69
CA LEU A 277 -5.36 -22.48 12.01
C LEU A 277 -4.93 -23.65 12.90
N LEU A 278 -3.89 -24.38 12.51
CA LEU A 278 -3.35 -25.50 13.28
C LEU A 278 -2.98 -25.05 14.70
N VAL A 279 -2.37 -23.88 14.81
CA VAL A 279 -1.95 -23.37 16.11
C VAL A 279 -3.15 -22.86 16.92
N ALA A 280 -4.18 -22.28 16.28
CA ALA A 280 -5.45 -21.95 16.94
C ALA A 280 -6.17 -23.20 17.48
N ILE A 281 -6.13 -24.32 16.76
CA ILE A 281 -6.70 -25.61 17.17
C ILE A 281 -5.91 -26.21 18.34
N ALA A 282 -4.58 -26.22 18.26
CA ALA A 282 -3.68 -26.80 19.26
C ALA A 282 -3.62 -25.99 20.59
N ARG A 283 -4.08 -24.74 20.55
CA ARG A 283 -4.12 -23.85 21.72
C ARG A 283 -5.14 -24.36 22.75
N LYS A 284 -4.68 -24.58 23.99
CA LYS A 284 -5.55 -24.97 25.13
C LYS A 284 -6.14 -23.78 25.88
N ARG A 285 -5.52 -22.60 25.78
CA ARG A 285 -6.00 -21.37 26.45
C ARG A 285 -7.06 -20.65 25.61
N LYS A 286 -8.05 -20.06 26.29
CA LYS A 286 -9.07 -19.22 25.64
C LYS A 286 -8.43 -18.07 24.85
N LEU A 287 -8.95 -17.81 23.65
CA LEU A 287 -8.49 -16.76 22.75
C LEU A 287 -9.27 -15.46 23.01
N PRO A 288 -8.60 -14.35 23.37
CA PRO A 288 -9.14 -13.00 23.27
C PRO A 288 -10.08 -12.74 22.09
N TRP A 289 -11.35 -12.34 22.34
CA TRP A 289 -12.27 -11.90 21.27
C TRP A 289 -11.64 -10.87 20.34
N LYS A 290 -10.99 -9.84 20.91
CA LYS A 290 -10.27 -8.77 20.20
C LYS A 290 -9.42 -9.31 19.05
N TRP A 291 -8.50 -10.23 19.34
CA TRP A 291 -7.52 -10.69 18.35
C TRP A 291 -8.14 -11.66 17.34
N ALA A 292 -9.12 -12.46 17.76
CA ALA A 292 -9.86 -13.32 16.84
C ALA A 292 -10.65 -12.48 15.83
N LEU A 293 -11.41 -11.49 16.31
CA LEU A 293 -12.25 -10.64 15.47
C LEU A 293 -11.43 -9.74 14.56
N TYR A 294 -10.30 -9.16 15.02
CA TYR A 294 -9.38 -8.45 14.12
C TYR A 294 -8.89 -9.35 12.99
N PHE A 295 -8.41 -10.55 13.31
CA PHE A 295 -7.91 -11.48 12.32
C PHE A 295 -9.00 -11.92 11.33
N PHE A 296 -10.16 -12.35 11.81
CA PHE A 296 -11.24 -12.83 10.94
C PHE A 296 -11.89 -11.72 10.11
N ALA A 297 -11.98 -10.49 10.65
CA ALA A 297 -12.45 -9.34 9.88
C ALA A 297 -11.47 -8.99 8.75
N CYS A 298 -10.17 -8.91 9.05
CA CYS A 298 -9.16 -8.69 8.01
C CYS A 298 -9.09 -9.86 7.02
N LEU A 299 -9.28 -11.11 7.47
CA LEU A 299 -9.30 -12.28 6.59
C LEU A 299 -10.48 -12.19 5.63
N ALA A 300 -11.68 -11.91 6.14
CA ALA A 300 -12.86 -11.73 5.29
C ALA A 300 -12.64 -10.62 4.26
N LEU A 301 -12.11 -9.48 4.67
CA LEU A 301 -11.77 -8.39 3.76
C LEU A 301 -10.71 -8.79 2.73
N THR A 302 -9.65 -9.51 3.11
CA THR A 302 -8.62 -9.99 2.18
C THR A 302 -9.17 -10.98 1.16
N LEU A 303 -10.09 -11.87 1.56
CA LEU A 303 -10.70 -12.84 0.64
C LEU A 303 -11.60 -12.17 -0.40
N VAL A 304 -12.20 -11.03 -0.06
CA VAL A 304 -12.96 -10.21 -1.01
C VAL A 304 -12.03 -9.32 -1.83
N TYR A 305 -11.09 -8.65 -1.17
CA TYR A 305 -10.22 -7.61 -1.72
C TYR A 305 -8.77 -7.87 -1.31
N GLN A 306 -7.95 -8.36 -2.24
CA GLN A 306 -6.58 -8.78 -1.92
C GLN A 306 -5.69 -7.67 -1.35
N ARG A 307 -5.95 -6.40 -1.67
CA ARG A 307 -5.25 -5.23 -1.08
C ARG A 307 -5.30 -5.13 0.44
N PHE A 308 -6.20 -5.86 1.12
CA PHE A 308 -6.24 -5.90 2.58
C PHE A 308 -5.23 -6.90 3.20
N MET A 309 -4.47 -7.63 2.38
CA MET A 309 -3.51 -8.63 2.83
C MET A 309 -2.50 -8.11 3.88
N PRO A 310 -1.94 -6.89 3.79
CA PRO A 310 -1.08 -6.34 4.86
C PRO A 310 -1.81 -6.20 6.21
N TYR A 311 -3.09 -5.80 6.22
CA TYR A 311 -3.88 -5.71 7.46
C TYR A 311 -4.14 -7.09 8.07
N LEU A 312 -4.41 -8.10 7.24
CA LEU A 312 -4.52 -9.51 7.67
C LEU A 312 -3.21 -9.99 8.29
N ALA A 313 -2.08 -9.71 7.66
CA ALA A 313 -0.79 -10.14 8.15
C ALA A 313 -0.43 -9.45 9.49
N ILE A 314 -0.63 -8.13 9.60
CA ILE A 314 -0.43 -7.37 10.85
C ILE A 314 -1.35 -7.87 11.97
N SER A 315 -2.64 -8.11 11.68
CA SER A 315 -3.61 -8.61 12.67
C SER A 315 -3.40 -10.09 13.05
N GLY A 316 -2.74 -10.87 12.19
CA GLY A 316 -2.31 -12.24 12.47
C GLY A 316 -1.15 -12.33 13.47
N ALA A 317 -0.24 -11.35 13.50
CA ALA A 317 0.93 -11.36 14.38
C ALA A 317 0.57 -11.49 15.89
N PRO A 318 -0.42 -10.75 16.43
CA PRO A 318 -0.94 -10.96 17.78
C PRO A 318 -1.40 -12.38 18.08
N LEU A 319 -2.06 -13.05 17.11
CA LEU A 319 -2.49 -14.43 17.28
C LEU A 319 -1.26 -15.32 17.42
N ILE A 320 -0.31 -15.22 16.49
CA ILE A 320 0.98 -15.90 16.56
C ILE A 320 1.57 -15.68 17.94
N ALA A 321 1.78 -14.42 18.36
CA ALA A 321 2.42 -14.03 19.63
C ALA A 321 1.77 -14.63 20.88
N LEU A 322 0.45 -14.82 20.87
CA LEU A 322 -0.25 -15.44 21.99
C LEU A 322 0.06 -16.94 22.12
N LEU A 323 0.45 -17.61 21.04
CA LEU A 323 0.67 -19.07 20.97
C LEU A 323 2.00 -19.48 21.60
N SER A 324 3.00 -18.60 21.57
CA SER A 324 4.28 -18.85 22.26
C SER A 324 4.18 -18.90 23.79
N ARG A 325 3.01 -18.58 24.36
CA ARG A 325 2.73 -18.70 25.79
C ARG A 325 2.52 -20.14 26.27
N ASP A 326 2.25 -21.07 25.35
CA ASP A 326 1.79 -22.43 25.68
C ASP A 326 2.87 -23.49 25.37
N TRP A 327 3.21 -23.71 24.10
CA TRP A 327 4.01 -24.88 23.68
C TRP A 327 5.43 -24.56 23.18
N LEU A 328 5.62 -23.43 22.47
CA LEU A 328 6.87 -23.16 21.73
C LEU A 328 8.01 -22.57 22.58
N ARG A 329 7.77 -22.25 23.86
CA ARG A 329 8.82 -21.72 24.75
C ARG A 329 9.96 -22.72 24.98
N VAL A 330 9.70 -24.02 24.81
CA VAL A 330 10.65 -25.11 25.00
C VAL A 330 11.38 -25.45 23.70
N PHE A 331 10.66 -25.55 22.57
CA PHE A 331 11.21 -25.95 21.27
C PHE A 331 12.12 -24.91 20.61
N LEU A 332 11.89 -23.63 20.88
CA LEU A 332 12.66 -22.52 20.28
C LEU A 332 13.72 -21.96 21.22
N ARG A 333 14.19 -22.72 22.23
CA ARG A 333 15.41 -22.33 22.94
C ARG A 333 16.53 -22.23 21.89
N PRO A 334 17.09 -21.04 21.65
CA PRO A 334 17.95 -20.84 20.50
C PRO A 334 19.25 -21.61 20.70
N LYS A 335 19.38 -22.74 19.99
CA LYS A 335 20.63 -23.49 19.89
C LYS A 335 21.70 -22.57 19.30
N ARG A 336 22.95 -22.70 19.74
CA ARG A 336 24.08 -21.89 19.22
C ARG A 336 24.15 -21.90 17.69
N LEU A 337 23.86 -23.05 17.08
CA LEU A 337 23.78 -23.22 15.63
C LEU A 337 22.76 -22.28 14.98
N LEU A 338 21.53 -22.20 15.50
CA LEU A 338 20.49 -21.34 14.94
C LEU A 338 20.91 -19.86 14.98
N ARG A 339 21.54 -19.42 16.08
CA ARG A 339 22.09 -18.05 16.17
C ARG A 339 23.17 -17.81 15.14
N PHE A 340 24.06 -18.77 14.93
CA PHE A 340 25.12 -18.67 13.94
C PHE A 340 24.55 -18.60 12.51
N VAL A 341 23.56 -19.44 12.19
CA VAL A 341 22.88 -19.42 10.88
C VAL A 341 22.21 -18.07 10.62
N TRP A 342 21.43 -17.54 11.57
CA TRP A 342 20.80 -16.22 11.41
C TRP A 342 21.81 -15.08 11.33
N LEU A 343 22.89 -15.14 12.12
CA LEU A 343 23.94 -14.13 12.05
C LEU A 343 24.70 -14.18 10.71
N ALA A 344 25.00 -15.38 10.21
CA ALA A 344 25.65 -15.56 8.92
C ALA A 344 24.74 -15.08 7.77
N ALA A 345 23.45 -15.41 7.82
CA ALA A 345 22.46 -14.90 6.87
C ALA A 345 22.38 -13.36 6.90
N MET A 346 22.24 -12.77 8.09
CA MET A 346 22.22 -11.31 8.27
C MET A 346 23.51 -10.66 7.75
N LEU A 347 24.69 -11.23 8.04
CA LEU A 347 25.96 -10.69 7.53
C LEU A 347 26.08 -10.82 6.01
N GLY A 348 25.57 -11.90 5.43
CA GLY A 348 25.47 -12.07 3.98
C GLY A 348 24.56 -11.01 3.35
N GLU A 349 23.40 -10.74 3.95
CA GLU A 349 22.48 -9.67 3.53
C GLU A 349 23.11 -8.29 3.69
N VAL A 350 23.83 -8.01 4.79
CA VAL A 350 24.58 -6.75 4.95
C VAL A 350 25.60 -6.57 3.83
N ALA A 351 26.36 -7.62 3.51
CA ALA A 351 27.37 -7.57 2.46
C ALA A 351 26.73 -7.33 1.08
N ASP A 352 25.70 -8.10 0.73
CA ASP A 352 25.00 -7.97 -0.56
C ASP A 352 24.28 -6.62 -0.68
N PHE A 353 23.61 -6.17 0.39
CA PHE A 353 23.01 -4.84 0.43
C PHE A 353 24.05 -3.73 0.30
N GLY A 354 25.21 -3.87 0.96
CA GLY A 354 26.32 -2.93 0.86
C GLY A 354 26.83 -2.75 -0.58
N LEU A 355 26.76 -3.79 -1.42
CA LEU A 355 27.08 -3.71 -2.85
C LEU A 355 26.03 -2.91 -3.65
N LYS A 356 24.77 -2.88 -3.19
CA LYS A 356 23.68 -2.13 -3.84
C LYS A 356 23.54 -0.68 -3.36
N VAL A 357 24.05 -0.33 -2.18
CA VAL A 357 23.94 1.04 -1.63
C VAL A 357 24.38 2.13 -2.63
N PRO A 358 25.49 2.00 -3.37
CA PRO A 358 25.88 3.00 -4.37
C PRO A 358 24.83 3.18 -5.48
N ALA A 359 24.15 2.10 -5.87
CA ALA A 359 23.12 2.10 -6.91
C ALA A 359 21.80 2.74 -6.46
N LEU A 360 21.64 3.05 -5.17
CA LEU A 360 20.49 3.82 -4.67
C LEU A 360 20.67 5.33 -4.91
N GLY A 361 21.87 5.81 -5.21
CA GLY A 361 22.16 7.23 -5.36
C GLY A 361 21.64 7.82 -6.66
N GLY A 362 21.27 9.11 -6.64
CA GLY A 362 20.89 9.85 -7.84
C GLY A 362 19.42 10.27 -7.87
N PRO A 363 18.97 10.89 -8.97
CA PRO A 363 17.60 11.39 -9.10
C PRO A 363 16.60 10.24 -9.22
N VAL A 364 15.35 10.51 -8.86
CA VAL A 364 14.25 9.53 -8.96
C VAL A 364 14.04 9.09 -10.42
N SER A 365 14.25 9.97 -11.39
CA SER A 365 14.13 9.65 -12.83
C SER A 365 15.06 8.52 -13.28
N ALA A 366 16.24 8.35 -12.65
CA ALA A 366 17.17 7.27 -12.97
C ALA A 366 16.74 5.90 -12.40
N HIS A 367 15.72 5.88 -11.54
CA HIS A 367 15.22 4.69 -10.85
C HIS A 367 13.80 4.32 -11.30
N MET A 368 13.38 4.81 -12.46
CA MET A 368 12.12 4.41 -13.09
C MET A 368 12.38 3.13 -13.90
N ASN A 369 11.69 2.03 -13.60
CA ASN A 369 11.89 0.75 -14.29
C ASN A 369 11.52 0.88 -15.77
N PRO A 370 12.48 0.79 -16.71
CA PRO A 370 12.22 0.97 -18.13
C PRO A 370 11.48 -0.21 -18.76
N ASN A 371 11.33 -1.34 -18.05
CA ASN A 371 10.54 -2.49 -18.49
C ASN A 371 9.06 -2.40 -18.08
N VAL A 372 8.68 -1.34 -17.35
CA VAL A 372 7.31 -1.16 -16.85
C VAL A 372 6.77 0.20 -17.27
N TYR A 373 7.56 1.26 -17.11
CA TYR A 373 7.18 2.58 -17.57
C TYR A 373 7.60 2.82 -19.02
N PRO A 374 6.82 3.59 -19.81
CA PRO A 374 7.14 3.89 -21.20
C PRO A 374 8.22 4.97 -21.31
N VAL A 375 9.39 4.77 -20.71
CA VAL A 375 10.46 5.79 -20.60
C VAL A 375 10.90 6.26 -21.99
N ALA A 376 11.32 5.32 -22.83
CA ALA A 376 11.83 5.63 -24.18
C ALA A 376 10.72 6.11 -25.13
N ALA A 377 9.51 5.54 -25.03
CA ALA A 377 8.35 6.03 -25.78
C ALA A 377 7.98 7.47 -25.41
N VAL A 378 8.02 7.85 -24.12
CA VAL A 378 7.75 9.23 -23.70
C VAL A 378 8.87 10.18 -24.15
N ASP A 379 10.13 9.72 -24.15
CA ASP A 379 11.24 10.51 -24.73
C ASP A 379 11.03 10.74 -26.23
N TYR A 380 10.54 9.72 -26.96
CA TYR A 380 10.15 9.85 -28.35
C TYR A 380 8.98 10.84 -28.53
N LEU A 381 7.90 10.73 -27.75
CA LEU A 381 6.74 11.65 -27.75
C LEU A 381 7.16 13.12 -27.54
N LYS A 382 8.16 13.38 -26.70
CA LYS A 382 8.59 14.74 -26.39
C LYS A 382 9.60 15.30 -27.40
N SER A 383 10.36 14.44 -28.07
CA SER A 383 11.35 14.84 -29.08
C SER A 383 10.76 14.98 -30.49
N HIS A 384 9.72 14.22 -30.79
CA HIS A 384 8.98 14.27 -32.05
C HIS A 384 7.62 14.89 -31.73
N HIS A 385 7.26 16.02 -32.33
CA HIS A 385 6.02 16.75 -32.03
C HIS A 385 4.75 15.93 -32.37
N ILE A 386 4.43 14.94 -31.53
CA ILE A 386 3.30 14.04 -31.75
C ILE A 386 1.99 14.81 -31.49
N PRO A 387 1.05 14.80 -32.45
CA PRO A 387 -0.18 15.57 -32.32
C PRO A 387 -1.09 15.01 -31.22
N GLY A 388 -1.68 15.89 -30.42
CA GLY A 388 -2.78 15.56 -29.51
C GLY A 388 -4.15 15.76 -30.15
N PRO A 389 -5.25 15.30 -29.52
CA PRO A 389 -5.30 14.65 -28.21
C PRO A 389 -4.71 13.23 -28.18
N LEU A 390 -3.99 12.91 -27.09
CA LEU A 390 -3.29 11.64 -26.89
C LEU A 390 -4.16 10.66 -26.08
N LEU A 391 -4.46 9.50 -26.65
CA LEU A 391 -4.97 8.35 -25.92
C LEU A 391 -3.80 7.63 -25.21
N ASN A 392 -3.85 7.46 -23.90
CA ASN A 392 -2.86 6.67 -23.18
C ASN A 392 -3.47 5.48 -22.45
N ALA A 393 -2.66 4.46 -22.20
CA ALA A 393 -3.02 3.39 -21.29
C ALA A 393 -3.10 3.88 -19.84
N TYR A 394 -4.02 3.31 -19.06
CA TYR A 394 -4.29 3.65 -17.67
C TYR A 394 -3.03 3.58 -16.80
N ASP A 395 -2.30 2.47 -16.89
CA ASP A 395 -1.08 2.23 -16.11
C ASP A 395 0.10 3.13 -16.53
N PHE A 396 0.04 3.76 -17.71
CA PHE A 396 1.02 4.76 -18.14
C PHE A 396 0.71 6.17 -17.64
N GLY A 397 -0.54 6.41 -17.24
CA GLY A 397 -1.03 7.74 -16.88
C GLY A 397 -0.19 8.39 -15.78
N GLY A 398 0.17 7.63 -14.74
CA GLY A 398 0.99 8.16 -13.65
C GLY A 398 2.35 8.67 -14.13
N TYR A 399 3.05 7.87 -14.95
CA TYR A 399 4.36 8.24 -15.49
C TYR A 399 4.26 9.40 -16.48
N LEU A 400 3.20 9.47 -17.29
CA LEU A 400 2.95 10.59 -18.19
C LEU A 400 2.78 11.91 -17.42
N ILE A 401 1.99 11.90 -16.34
CA ILE A 401 1.83 13.05 -15.44
C ILE A 401 3.19 13.49 -14.88
N TYR A 402 3.98 12.54 -14.37
CA TYR A 402 5.33 12.81 -13.86
C TYR A 402 6.25 13.45 -14.93
N ARG A 403 6.10 13.06 -16.19
CA ARG A 403 6.87 13.60 -17.33
C ARG A 403 6.26 14.87 -17.92
N GLY A 404 5.15 15.37 -17.38
CA GLY A 404 4.46 16.58 -17.81
C GLY A 404 3.68 16.40 -19.12
N VAL A 405 3.24 15.18 -19.43
CA VAL A 405 2.40 14.89 -20.59
C VAL A 405 0.94 14.77 -20.12
N PRO A 406 0.02 15.62 -20.60
CA PRO A 406 -1.39 15.53 -20.24
C PRO A 406 -2.00 14.18 -20.63
N THR A 407 -2.82 13.60 -19.75
CA THR A 407 -3.41 12.27 -19.90
C THR A 407 -4.88 12.30 -20.33
N PHE A 408 -5.32 11.24 -21.02
CA PHE A 408 -6.74 10.93 -21.22
C PHE A 408 -7.34 10.21 -20.01
N VAL A 409 -6.57 9.31 -19.41
CA VAL A 409 -6.95 8.57 -18.20
C VAL A 409 -5.70 8.27 -17.37
N ASP A 410 -5.85 8.12 -16.05
CA ASP A 410 -4.75 7.73 -15.15
C ASP A 410 -5.28 7.13 -13.84
N GLY A 411 -4.34 6.76 -12.95
CA GLY A 411 -4.56 6.14 -11.64
C GLY A 411 -5.52 6.84 -10.68
N ARG A 412 -5.84 8.12 -10.90
CA ARG A 412 -6.80 8.90 -10.10
C ARG A 412 -8.23 8.61 -10.54
N THR A 413 -8.64 7.35 -10.36
CA THR A 413 -9.88 6.78 -10.93
C THR A 413 -11.14 7.54 -10.52
N ASP A 414 -11.15 8.13 -9.32
CA ASP A 414 -12.30 8.84 -8.75
C ASP A 414 -12.79 9.99 -9.64
N ILE A 415 -11.86 10.66 -10.34
CA ILE A 415 -12.15 11.74 -11.30
C ILE A 415 -12.95 11.18 -12.48
N TYR A 416 -12.52 10.03 -13.02
CA TYR A 416 -13.04 9.44 -14.25
C TYR A 416 -14.33 8.64 -14.07
N LEU A 417 -14.61 8.17 -12.85
CA LEU A 417 -15.84 7.44 -12.54
C LEU A 417 -17.07 8.34 -12.60
N ARG A 418 -16.94 9.62 -12.22
CA ARG A 418 -18.07 10.55 -12.14
C ARG A 418 -18.61 10.97 -13.52
N SER A 419 -17.73 11.04 -14.52
CA SER A 419 -18.10 11.45 -15.89
C SER A 419 -18.51 10.29 -16.79
N GLY A 420 -18.35 9.05 -16.34
CA GLY A 420 -18.47 7.86 -17.20
C GLY A 420 -17.27 7.63 -18.10
N LEU A 421 -16.26 8.51 -18.09
CA LEU A 421 -15.07 8.38 -18.94
C LEU A 421 -14.31 7.08 -18.66
N PHE A 422 -14.29 6.61 -17.41
CA PHE A 422 -13.66 5.34 -17.07
C PHE A 422 -14.33 4.15 -17.78
N ALA A 423 -15.65 4.17 -17.96
CA ALA A 423 -16.37 3.14 -18.71
C ALA A 423 -15.96 3.16 -20.19
N ASN A 424 -16.00 4.34 -20.81
CA ASN A 424 -15.59 4.51 -22.21
C ASN A 424 -14.12 4.10 -22.43
N TYR A 425 -13.25 4.34 -21.45
CA TYR A 425 -11.88 3.87 -21.51
C TYR A 425 -11.78 2.34 -21.42
N MET A 426 -12.56 1.68 -20.55
CA MET A 426 -12.62 0.22 -20.50
C MET A 426 -13.15 -0.37 -21.81
N ASP A 427 -14.12 0.26 -22.45
CA ASP A 427 -14.66 -0.13 -23.75
C ASP A 427 -13.60 0.02 -24.85
N LEU A 428 -12.86 1.13 -24.85
CA LEU A 428 -11.69 1.31 -25.72
C LEU A 428 -10.63 0.22 -25.50
N GLN A 429 -10.17 0.02 -24.25
CA GLN A 429 -9.10 -0.92 -23.90
C GLN A 429 -9.44 -2.36 -24.32
N ASN A 430 -10.68 -2.79 -24.07
CA ASN A 430 -11.15 -4.15 -24.36
C ASN A 430 -11.66 -4.31 -25.81
N LEU A 431 -11.59 -3.26 -26.62
CA LEU A 431 -12.13 -3.23 -27.98
C LEU A 431 -13.60 -3.67 -28.02
N ALA A 432 -14.43 -3.05 -27.19
CA ALA A 432 -15.88 -3.21 -27.23
C ALA A 432 -16.45 -2.73 -28.58
N PRO A 433 -17.69 -3.13 -28.96
CA PRO A 433 -18.26 -2.83 -30.28
C PRO A 433 -18.30 -1.33 -30.64
N ASP A 434 -18.38 -0.45 -29.65
CA ASP A 434 -18.41 1.00 -29.75
C ASP A 434 -17.02 1.67 -29.75
N ALA A 435 -15.94 0.93 -29.47
CA ALA A 435 -14.58 1.46 -29.43
C ALA A 435 -14.18 2.28 -30.69
N PRO A 436 -14.51 1.85 -31.94
CA PRO A 436 -14.24 2.67 -33.13
C PRO A 436 -14.95 4.03 -33.12
N ALA A 437 -16.18 4.08 -32.59
CA ALA A 437 -16.94 5.32 -32.46
C ALA A 437 -16.34 6.21 -31.36
N LEU A 438 -15.94 5.63 -30.22
CA LEU A 438 -15.25 6.35 -29.15
C LEU A 438 -13.92 6.97 -29.61
N LEU A 439 -13.13 6.25 -30.42
CA LEU A 439 -11.90 6.79 -31.01
C LEU A 439 -12.15 8.06 -31.85
N GLN A 440 -13.29 8.11 -32.55
CA GLN A 440 -13.69 9.27 -33.34
C GLN A 440 -14.27 10.39 -32.46
N GLN A 441 -15.12 10.03 -31.48
CA GLN A 441 -15.78 10.96 -30.57
C GLN A 441 -14.78 11.79 -29.75
N TYR A 442 -13.71 11.18 -29.27
CA TYR A 442 -12.65 11.88 -28.52
C TYR A 442 -11.60 12.53 -29.43
N HIS A 443 -11.74 12.41 -30.75
CA HIS A 443 -10.87 13.02 -31.75
C HIS A 443 -9.37 12.74 -31.56
N PHE A 444 -9.00 11.56 -31.03
CA PHE A 444 -7.60 11.21 -30.78
C PHE A 444 -6.77 11.34 -32.06
N GLN A 445 -5.61 11.98 -31.92
CA GLN A 445 -4.62 12.13 -33.01
C GLN A 445 -3.40 11.24 -32.78
N SER A 446 -3.19 10.78 -31.55
CA SER A 446 -2.14 9.84 -31.20
C SER A 446 -2.59 8.88 -30.11
N ALA A 447 -1.92 7.74 -30.01
CA ALA A 447 -2.11 6.78 -28.93
C ALA A 447 -0.76 6.25 -28.43
N ILE A 448 -0.61 6.11 -27.10
CA ILE A 448 0.51 5.41 -26.45
C ILE A 448 -0.04 4.26 -25.61
N LEU A 449 0.20 3.03 -26.07
CA LEU A 449 -0.43 1.83 -25.52
C LEU A 449 0.60 0.70 -25.37
N PRO A 450 0.43 -0.21 -24.37
CA PRO A 450 1.29 -1.38 -24.25
C PRO A 450 1.00 -2.41 -25.36
N PRO A 451 1.97 -3.28 -25.67
CA PRO A 451 1.72 -4.45 -26.50
C PRO A 451 0.71 -5.39 -25.83
N GLY A 452 -0.07 -6.11 -26.64
CA GLY A 452 -0.98 -7.17 -26.17
C GLY A 452 -2.39 -6.69 -25.76
N TYR A 453 -2.66 -5.39 -25.71
CA TYR A 453 -4.05 -4.90 -25.59
C TYR A 453 -4.81 -5.15 -26.91
N SER A 454 -6.09 -5.51 -26.80
CA SER A 454 -6.98 -5.68 -27.95
C SER A 454 -7.03 -4.41 -28.81
N LEU A 455 -7.06 -3.23 -28.16
CA LEU A 455 -7.00 -1.95 -28.86
C LEU A 455 -5.69 -1.76 -29.63
N THR A 456 -4.55 -2.15 -29.07
CA THR A 456 -3.24 -2.04 -29.73
C THR A 456 -3.25 -2.85 -31.03
N THR A 457 -3.68 -4.11 -30.97
CA THR A 457 -3.80 -4.97 -32.16
C THR A 457 -4.77 -4.39 -33.20
N TYR A 458 -5.87 -3.79 -32.77
CA TYR A 458 -6.79 -3.11 -33.68
C TYR A 458 -6.12 -1.93 -34.40
N LEU A 459 -5.38 -1.08 -33.69
CA LEU A 459 -4.70 0.08 -34.29
C LEU A 459 -3.58 -0.32 -35.25
N GLU A 460 -2.84 -1.39 -34.96
CA GLU A 460 -1.81 -1.94 -35.89
C GLU A 460 -2.39 -2.36 -37.24
N ASN A 461 -3.65 -2.79 -37.26
CA ASN A 461 -4.34 -3.27 -38.45
C ASN A 461 -5.31 -2.24 -39.04
N ASN A 462 -5.36 -1.02 -38.50
CA ASN A 462 -6.26 0.03 -38.96
C ASN A 462 -5.53 1.00 -39.91
N PRO A 463 -5.95 1.12 -41.18
CA PRO A 463 -5.26 1.96 -42.17
C PRO A 463 -5.31 3.47 -41.85
N ASN A 464 -6.14 3.89 -40.89
CA ASN A 464 -6.20 5.28 -40.43
C ASN A 464 -5.12 5.62 -39.40
N TRP A 465 -4.34 4.65 -38.94
CA TRP A 465 -3.31 4.82 -37.92
C TRP A 465 -1.96 4.30 -38.42
N THR A 466 -0.90 5.04 -38.13
CA THR A 466 0.48 4.67 -38.46
C THR A 466 1.26 4.45 -37.18
N LEU A 467 1.90 3.29 -37.05
CA LEU A 467 2.86 3.01 -35.98
C LEU A 467 4.15 3.80 -36.22
N VAL A 468 4.48 4.72 -35.32
CA VAL A 468 5.68 5.59 -35.44
C VAL A 468 6.79 5.22 -34.46
N TYR A 469 6.46 4.45 -33.42
CA TYR A 469 7.41 3.97 -32.42
C TYR A 469 6.94 2.64 -31.84
N SER A 470 7.88 1.73 -31.54
CA SER A 470 7.61 0.48 -30.83
C SER A 470 8.83 0.04 -30.03
N ASP A 471 8.60 -0.38 -28.79
CA ASP A 471 9.53 -1.16 -27.99
C ASP A 471 8.78 -2.29 -27.25
N ASN A 472 9.43 -2.96 -26.29
CA ASN A 472 8.83 -4.05 -25.53
C ASN A 472 7.77 -3.59 -24.50
N VAL A 473 7.66 -2.29 -24.23
CA VAL A 473 6.78 -1.71 -23.22
C VAL A 473 5.63 -0.94 -23.85
N ALA A 474 5.88 -0.17 -24.91
CA ALA A 474 4.91 0.74 -25.50
C ALA A 474 5.04 0.87 -27.02
N LEU A 475 3.89 1.12 -27.64
CA LEU A 475 3.73 1.48 -29.04
C LEU A 475 3.12 2.87 -29.12
N ILE A 476 3.57 3.66 -30.11
CA ILE A 476 2.97 4.97 -30.41
C ILE A 476 2.38 4.94 -31.80
N PHE A 477 1.08 5.25 -31.87
CA PHE A 477 0.34 5.40 -33.11
C PHE A 477 0.01 6.87 -33.35
N VAL A 478 0.04 7.29 -34.61
CA VAL A 478 -0.41 8.61 -35.06
C VAL A 478 -1.51 8.42 -36.09
N ARG A 479 -2.59 9.17 -35.96
CA ARG A 479 -3.69 9.15 -36.91
C ARG A 479 -3.22 9.79 -38.21
N ASN A 480 -3.47 9.12 -39.33
CA ASN A 480 -3.19 9.67 -40.64
C ASN A 480 -4.06 10.91 -40.84
N ALA A 481 -3.44 12.02 -41.27
CA ALA A 481 -4.20 13.18 -41.70
C ALA A 481 -5.13 12.72 -42.82
N SER A 482 -6.44 12.84 -42.61
CA SER A 482 -7.41 12.53 -43.65
C SER A 482 -7.09 13.40 -44.86
N THR A 483 -6.63 12.78 -45.95
CA THR A 483 -6.87 13.32 -47.28
C THR A 483 -8.38 13.42 -47.42
N THR A 484 -8.92 14.59 -47.11
CA THR A 484 -10.25 15.01 -47.52
C THR A 484 -10.20 15.05 -49.04
N GLY A 485 -10.59 13.93 -49.66
CA GLY A 485 -10.93 13.83 -51.07
C GLY A 485 -12.43 13.98 -51.23
#